data_AF-A0A924WZX7-F1
#
_entry.id   AF-A0A924WZX7-F1
#
_cell.length_a   1.000
_cell.length_b   1.000
_cell.length_c   1.000
_cell.angle_alpha   90.00
_cell.angle_beta   90.00
_cell.angle_gamma   90.00
#
_symmetry.space_group_name_H-M   'P 1'
#
loop_
_entity.id
_entity.type
_entity.pdbx_description
1 polymer ?
#
loop_
_entity_poly.entity_id
_entity_poly.type
_entity_poly.pdbx_seq_one_letter_code
_entity_poly.pdbx_strand_id
1 'polypeptide(L)'
;MLRSLIGKGGAAIRDYKLVLASLISEYERSAGRRLDTSKITAAQVVRHLLEDRAMSVNRLARTLGISQSSLSDMLGGRRDWSKPAIIKIAAYFGLEPGLFLR
;
A
#
# COMPACT_ATOMS: atom_id res chain seq x y z
N MET A 1 18.50 -24.27 26.09
CA MET A 1 17.77 -24.96 25.00
C MET A 1 16.41 -24.34 24.62
N LEU A 2 15.99 -23.21 25.22
CA LEU A 2 14.66 -22.58 25.00
C LEU A 2 14.59 -21.51 23.90
N ARG A 3 15.69 -21.22 23.19
CA ARG A 3 15.69 -20.24 22.06
C ARG A 3 15.15 -20.81 20.73
N SER A 4 14.87 -22.12 20.65
CA SER A 4 14.48 -22.80 19.40
C SER A 4 12.97 -22.80 19.12
N LEU A 5 12.12 -22.59 20.13
CA LEU A 5 10.66 -22.69 19.97
C LEU A 5 10.00 -21.41 19.43
N ILE A 6 10.64 -20.25 19.55
CA ILE A 6 10.12 -18.96 19.04
C ILE A 6 10.17 -18.91 17.49
N GLY A 7 11.09 -19.67 16.86
CA GLY A 7 11.22 -19.73 15.40
C GLY A 7 10.14 -20.54 14.70
N LYS A 8 9.60 -21.59 15.35
CA LYS A 8 8.62 -22.52 14.75
C LYS A 8 7.20 -21.92 14.69
N GLY A 9 6.77 -21.19 15.71
CA GLY A 9 5.44 -20.57 15.73
C GLY A 9 5.28 -19.46 14.68
N GLY A 10 6.32 -18.65 14.49
CA GLY A 10 6.33 -17.63 13.44
C GLY A 10 6.35 -18.22 12.03
N ALA A 11 7.01 -19.36 11.82
CA ALA A 11 6.98 -20.08 10.55
C ALA A 11 5.60 -20.64 10.25
N ALA A 12 4.98 -21.35 11.20
CA ALA A 12 3.64 -21.91 11.03
C ALA A 12 2.58 -20.83 10.73
N ILE A 13 2.65 -19.66 11.38
CA ILE A 13 1.74 -18.54 11.11
C ILE A 13 1.95 -17.96 9.70
N ARG A 14 3.21 -17.86 9.23
CA ARG A 14 3.49 -17.40 7.86
C ARG A 14 2.96 -18.40 6.84
N ASP A 15 3.20 -19.68 7.06
CA ASP A 15 2.77 -20.74 6.15
C ASP A 15 1.24 -20.80 6.08
N TYR A 16 0.57 -20.70 7.24
CA TYR A 16 -0.90 -20.58 7.29
C TYR A 16 -1.42 -19.38 6.51
N LYS A 17 -0.81 -18.18 6.67
CA LYS A 17 -1.20 -16.98 5.92
C LYS A 17 -1.01 -17.15 4.42
N LEU A 18 0.07 -17.81 3.99
CA LEU A 18 0.34 -18.09 2.58
C LEU A 18 -0.73 -19.03 2.00
N VAL A 19 -1.04 -20.12 2.70
CA VAL A 19 -2.10 -21.05 2.28
C VAL A 19 -3.45 -20.35 2.20
N LEU A 20 -3.81 -19.57 3.21
CA LEU A 20 -5.08 -18.82 3.20
C LEU A 20 -5.15 -17.83 2.03
N ALA A 21 -4.07 -17.09 1.78
CA ALA A 21 -3.99 -16.16 0.64
C ALA A 21 -4.13 -16.91 -0.70
N SER A 22 -3.51 -18.08 -0.84
CA SER A 22 -3.65 -18.93 -2.04
C SER A 22 -5.08 -19.42 -2.24
N LEU A 23 -5.75 -19.88 -1.18
CA LEU A 23 -7.14 -20.35 -1.26
C LEU A 23 -8.11 -19.24 -1.64
N ILE A 24 -7.96 -18.05 -1.05
CA ILE A 24 -8.78 -16.87 -1.39
C ILE A 24 -8.55 -16.49 -2.86
N SER A 25 -7.28 -16.42 -3.27
CA SER A 25 -6.91 -16.04 -4.65
C SER A 25 -7.48 -17.01 -5.69
N GLU A 26 -7.47 -18.31 -5.38
CA GLU A 26 -8.02 -19.33 -6.28
C GLU A 26 -9.55 -19.24 -6.34
N TYR A 27 -10.21 -19.06 -5.21
CA TYR A 27 -11.66 -18.86 -5.16
C TYR A 27 -12.11 -17.63 -5.96
N GLU A 28 -11.46 -16.48 -5.77
CA GLU A 28 -11.79 -15.25 -6.49
C GLU A 28 -11.63 -15.42 -8.00
N ARG A 29 -10.60 -16.16 -8.41
CA ARG A 29 -10.36 -16.48 -9.82
C ARG A 29 -11.44 -17.42 -10.38
N SER A 30 -11.73 -18.53 -9.70
CA SER A 30 -12.72 -19.51 -10.17
C SER A 30 -14.14 -18.95 -10.17
N ALA A 31 -14.46 -18.04 -9.24
CA ALA A 31 -15.76 -17.38 -9.13
C ALA A 31 -15.91 -16.17 -10.07
N GLY A 32 -14.90 -15.82 -10.86
CA GLY A 32 -14.93 -14.64 -11.74
C GLY A 32 -15.04 -13.31 -10.99
N ARG A 33 -14.59 -13.24 -9.74
CA ARG A 33 -14.71 -12.06 -8.86
C ARG A 33 -13.46 -11.19 -8.80
N ARG A 34 -12.59 -11.28 -9.82
CA ARG A 34 -11.42 -10.39 -9.88
C ARG A 34 -11.89 -8.96 -10.06
N LEU A 35 -11.57 -8.11 -9.09
CA LEU A 35 -11.85 -6.68 -9.20
C LEU A 35 -10.98 -6.08 -10.32
N ASP A 36 -11.62 -5.35 -11.23
CA ASP A 36 -10.89 -4.56 -12.20
C ASP A 36 -10.31 -3.32 -11.50
N THR A 37 -9.03 -3.38 -11.16
CA THR A 37 -8.28 -2.26 -10.59
C THR A 37 -7.43 -1.53 -11.63
N SER A 38 -7.62 -1.81 -12.94
CA SER A 38 -6.77 -1.26 -14.00
C SER A 38 -6.85 0.27 -14.12
N LYS A 39 -8.01 0.84 -13.76
CA LYS A 39 -8.27 2.28 -13.80
C LYS A 39 -7.96 3.01 -12.49
N ILE A 40 -7.52 2.29 -11.45
CA ILE A 40 -7.21 2.88 -10.15
C ILE A 40 -5.82 3.51 -10.21
N THR A 41 -5.76 4.82 -10.00
CA THR A 41 -4.52 5.60 -9.96
C THR A 41 -3.93 5.62 -8.55
N ALA A 42 -2.62 5.81 -8.46
CA ALA A 42 -1.95 6.03 -7.17
C ALA A 42 -2.54 7.21 -6.39
N ALA A 43 -2.96 8.27 -7.08
CA ALA A 43 -3.60 9.44 -6.46
C ALA A 43 -4.93 9.08 -5.79
N GLN A 44 -5.75 8.23 -6.42
CA GLN A 44 -7.01 7.75 -5.81
C GLN A 44 -6.74 6.90 -4.57
N VAL A 45 -5.76 6.01 -4.63
CA VAL A 45 -5.38 5.17 -3.47
C VAL A 45 -4.92 6.04 -2.30
N VAL A 46 -4.03 7.01 -2.55
CA VAL A 46 -3.53 7.90 -1.48
C VAL A 46 -4.66 8.77 -0.92
N ARG A 47 -5.58 9.28 -1.74
CA ARG A 47 -6.76 10.03 -1.26
C ARG A 47 -7.65 9.18 -0.36
N HIS A 48 -7.95 7.97 -0.80
CA HIS A 48 -8.76 7.04 -0.01
C HIS A 48 -8.11 6.73 1.36
N LEU A 49 -6.79 6.50 1.40
CA LEU A 49 -6.07 6.27 2.65
C LEU A 49 -6.02 7.50 3.57
N LEU A 50 -5.99 8.70 2.99
CA LEU A 50 -6.10 9.93 3.75
C LEU A 50 -7.49 10.08 4.37
N GLU A 51 -8.55 9.79 3.60
CA GLU A 51 -9.94 9.80 4.08
C GLU A 51 -10.16 8.77 5.19
N ASP A 52 -9.75 7.52 4.98
CA ASP A 52 -9.87 6.42 5.94
C ASP A 52 -9.17 6.74 7.28
N ARG A 53 -8.04 7.43 7.24
CA ARG A 53 -7.28 7.85 8.43
C ARG A 53 -7.65 9.24 8.97
N ALA A 54 -8.70 9.88 8.43
CA ALA A 54 -9.07 11.27 8.74
C ALA A 54 -7.86 12.23 8.73
N MET A 55 -6.99 12.06 7.73
CA MET A 55 -5.70 12.73 7.61
C MET A 55 -5.75 13.76 6.48
N SER A 56 -5.30 15.00 6.75
CA SER A 56 -5.17 16.02 5.71
C SER A 56 -3.88 15.86 4.90
N VAL A 57 -3.87 16.38 3.68
CA VAL A 57 -2.67 16.44 2.82
C VAL A 57 -1.52 17.18 3.50
N ASN A 58 -1.80 18.27 4.23
CA ASN A 58 -0.80 19.01 4.98
C ASN A 58 -0.17 18.17 6.10
N ARG A 59 -0.99 17.41 6.84
CA ARG A 59 -0.50 16.50 7.87
C ARG A 59 0.42 15.45 7.27
N LEU A 60 0.03 14.81 6.17
CA LEU A 60 0.87 13.83 5.48
C LEU A 60 2.18 14.45 4.97
N ALA A 61 2.11 15.62 4.33
CA ALA A 61 3.28 16.34 3.84
C ALA A 61 4.30 16.58 4.95
N ARG A 62 3.85 17.04 6.13
CA ARG A 62 4.69 17.22 7.32
C ARG A 62 5.28 15.90 7.82
N THR A 63 4.45 14.85 7.93
CA THR A 63 4.88 13.53 8.39
C THR A 63 5.97 12.94 7.51
N LEU A 64 5.90 13.16 6.18
CA LEU A 64 6.87 12.62 5.23
C LEU A 64 8.04 13.57 4.93
N GLY A 65 8.02 14.81 5.42
CA GLY A 65 8.99 15.84 5.02
C GLY A 65 8.97 16.07 3.50
N ILE A 66 7.78 16.22 2.94
CA ILE A 66 7.53 16.58 1.53
C ILE A 66 6.83 17.95 1.54
N SER A 67 7.08 18.82 0.57
CA SER A 67 6.35 20.08 0.51
C SER A 67 4.87 19.82 0.23
N GLN A 68 3.99 20.53 0.95
CA GLN A 68 2.54 20.36 0.80
C GLN A 68 2.07 20.73 -0.62
N SER A 69 2.69 21.74 -1.24
CA SER A 69 2.44 22.11 -2.64
C SER A 69 2.77 20.95 -3.58
N SER A 70 3.98 20.39 -3.48
CA SER A 70 4.39 19.26 -4.33
C SER A 70 3.49 18.04 -4.15
N LEU A 71 3.10 17.72 -2.91
CA LEU A 71 2.19 16.61 -2.65
C LEU A 71 0.81 16.86 -3.26
N SER A 72 0.32 18.10 -3.18
CA SER A 72 -0.97 18.47 -3.76
C SER A 72 -0.96 18.48 -5.29
N ASP A 73 0.17 18.84 -5.91
CA ASP A 73 0.35 18.77 -7.36
C ASP A 73 0.39 17.32 -7.86
N MET A 74 1.08 16.42 -7.13
CA MET A 74 1.10 14.99 -7.43
C MET A 74 -0.31 14.37 -7.28
N LEU A 75 -1.01 14.67 -6.18
CA LEU A 75 -2.39 14.20 -5.97
C LEU A 75 -3.40 14.80 -6.95
N GLY A 76 -3.07 15.94 -7.54
CA GLY A 76 -3.89 16.63 -8.54
C GLY A 76 -3.54 16.27 -9.98
N GLY A 77 -2.53 15.44 -10.22
CA GLY A 77 -2.06 15.10 -11.57
C GLY A 77 -1.39 16.26 -12.31
N ARG A 78 -1.08 17.37 -11.63
CA ARG A 78 -0.34 18.51 -12.22
C ARG A 78 1.16 18.23 -12.33
N ARG A 79 1.63 17.20 -11.62
CA ARG A 79 3.02 16.78 -11.57
C ARG A 79 3.09 15.27 -11.37
N ASP A 80 4.07 14.62 -12.00
CA ASP A 80 4.37 13.22 -11.75
C ASP A 80 4.91 12.95 -10.34
N TRP A 81 4.74 11.71 -9.90
CA TRP A 81 5.25 11.24 -8.63
C TRP A 81 6.79 11.20 -8.63
N SER A 82 7.40 11.99 -7.76
CA SER A 82 8.86 11.93 -7.59
C SER A 82 9.26 10.62 -6.91
N LYS A 83 10.40 10.02 -7.32
CA LYS A 83 10.94 8.81 -6.66
C LYS A 83 11.02 8.91 -5.13
N PRO A 84 11.51 10.02 -4.54
CA PRO A 84 11.53 10.17 -3.08
C PRO A 84 10.13 10.15 -2.46
N ALA A 85 9.13 10.73 -3.12
CA ALA A 85 7.75 10.71 -2.65
C ALA A 85 7.16 9.29 -2.72
N ILE A 86 7.40 8.56 -3.82
CA ILE A 86 6.96 7.17 -3.98
C ILE A 86 7.48 6.32 -2.82
N ILE A 87 8.79 6.36 -2.55
CA ILE A 87 9.41 5.55 -1.48
C ILE A 87 8.81 5.89 -0.11
N LYS A 88 8.68 7.19 0.21
CA LYS A 88 8.16 7.65 1.51
C LYS A 88 6.69 7.27 1.71
N ILE A 89 5.86 7.47 0.69
CA ILE A 89 4.42 7.17 0.74
C ILE A 89 4.21 5.66 0.80
N ALA A 90 4.93 4.89 -0.03
CA ALA A 90 4.88 3.44 -0.04
C ALA A 90 5.25 2.86 1.32
N ALA A 91 6.36 3.30 1.92
CA ALA A 91 6.77 2.87 3.24
C ALA A 91 5.75 3.23 4.35
N TYR A 92 5.18 4.45 4.30
CA TYR A 92 4.25 4.92 5.33
C TYR A 92 2.89 4.22 5.30
N PHE A 93 2.39 3.88 4.11
CA PHE A 93 1.09 3.22 3.94
C PHE A 93 1.18 1.71 3.73
N GLY A 94 2.39 1.16 3.55
CA GLY A 94 2.58 -0.25 3.23
C GLY A 94 2.16 -0.59 1.80
N LEU A 95 2.35 0.33 0.86
CA LEU A 95 2.00 0.14 -0.55
C LEU A 95 3.18 -0.45 -1.34
N GLU A 96 2.85 -1.15 -2.42
CA GLU A 96 3.82 -1.59 -3.41
C GLU A 96 4.25 -0.38 -4.28
N PRO A 97 5.54 -0.06 -4.42
CA PRO A 97 6.01 1.13 -5.16
C PRO A 97 5.63 1.17 -6.64
N GLY A 98 5.52 0.02 -7.30
CA GLY A 98 5.07 -0.12 -8.69
C GLY A 98 3.66 0.41 -8.95
N LEU A 99 2.83 0.56 -7.92
CA LEU A 99 1.53 1.26 -8.00
C LEU A 99 1.66 2.67 -8.59
N PHE A 100 2.79 3.34 -8.37
CA PHE A 100 3.04 4.72 -8.82
C PHE A 100 3.71 4.81 -10.19
N LEU A 101 4.08 3.68 -10.79
CA LEU A 101 4.86 3.59 -12.04
C LEU A 101 4.00 3.19 -13.26
N ARG A 102 2.68 3.07 -13.07
CA ARG A 102 1.72 2.75 -14.12
C ARG A 102 1.32 3.97 -14.94
#